data_AF-A0A2W6T1S1-F1
#
_entry.id   AF-A0A2W6T1S1-F1
#
_cell.length_a   1.000
_cell.length_b   1.000
_cell.length_c   1.000
_cell.angle_alpha   90.00
_cell.angle_beta   90.00
_cell.angle_gamma   90.00
#
_symmetry.space_group_name_H-M   'P 1'
#
loop_
_entity.id
_entity.type
_entity.pdbx_description
1 polymer ?
#
loop_
_entity_poly.entity_id
_entity_poly.type
_entity_poly.pdbx_seq_one_letter_code
_entity_poly.pdbx_strand_id
1 'polypeptide(L)'
;MIVRALNRFAATAAGFPYPVAALIAVATPQPALASDWGCQVILCLATPGSPTTYAECVPPITRLWNVLALGGSFPTCTGVGIRTRETRHGYALTVTQADGSTSRYALDTRTRTVTPQ
;
A
#
# COMPACT_ATOMS: atom_id res chain seq x y z
N MET A 1 -6.42 -28.37 14.27
CA MET A 1 -7.71 -27.98 13.69
C MET A 1 -7.52 -27.89 12.18
N ILE A 2 -7.42 -29.05 11.53
CA ILE A 2 -8.45 -29.61 10.63
C ILE A 2 -8.53 -28.83 9.32
N VAL A 3 -7.64 -29.22 8.41
CA VAL A 3 -7.76 -29.05 6.96
C VAL A 3 -9.06 -29.76 6.52
N ARG A 4 -10.00 -29.03 5.91
CA ARG A 4 -10.97 -29.48 4.87
C ARG A 4 -12.19 -28.55 4.81
N ALA A 5 -12.20 -27.65 3.82
CA ALA A 5 -13.42 -27.18 3.17
C ALA A 5 -13.02 -26.55 1.83
N LEU A 6 -12.87 -27.39 0.81
CA LEU A 6 -13.89 -27.58 -0.22
C LEU A 6 -13.72 -26.59 -1.37
N ASN A 7 -12.64 -26.88 -2.11
CA ASN A 7 -12.45 -26.52 -3.50
C ASN A 7 -13.59 -27.15 -4.33
N ARG A 8 -14.68 -26.41 -4.55
CA ARG A 8 -15.84 -26.84 -5.32
C ARG A 8 -15.78 -26.34 -6.76
N PHE A 9 -14.83 -26.82 -7.57
CA PHE A 9 -14.92 -26.75 -9.02
C PHE A 9 -14.16 -27.92 -9.65
N ALA A 10 -14.66 -29.14 -9.47
CA ALA A 10 -14.17 -30.31 -10.19
C ALA A 10 -15.34 -31.25 -10.52
N ALA A 11 -16.10 -30.88 -11.55
CA ALA A 11 -16.90 -31.83 -12.31
C ALA A 11 -17.32 -31.19 -13.64
N THR A 12 -16.55 -31.47 -14.68
CA THR A 12 -17.10 -31.91 -15.98
C THR A 12 -15.95 -32.54 -16.76
N ALA A 13 -15.91 -33.88 -16.70
CA ALA A 13 -15.15 -34.69 -17.61
C ALA A 13 -15.85 -34.66 -18.98
N ALA A 14 -15.18 -34.15 -20.00
CA ALA A 14 -15.48 -34.44 -21.40
C ALA A 14 -14.14 -34.44 -22.15
N GLY A 15 -13.77 -35.61 -22.66
CA GLY A 15 -12.46 -35.87 -23.24
C GLY A 15 -12.15 -35.03 -24.47
N PHE A 16 -10.91 -34.54 -24.54
CA PHE A 16 -10.31 -33.98 -25.75
C PHE A 16 -8.86 -34.49 -25.83
N PRO A 17 -8.52 -35.35 -26.81
CA PRO A 17 -7.20 -35.94 -26.93
C PRO A 17 -6.30 -34.98 -27.73
N TYR A 18 -5.82 -33.90 -27.11
CA TYR A 18 -4.81 -33.05 -27.72
C TYR A 18 -3.75 -32.64 -26.69
N PRO A 19 -2.46 -32.96 -26.90
CA PRO A 19 -1.38 -32.50 -26.04
C PRO A 19 -1.08 -31.05 -26.40
N VAL A 20 -1.90 -30.11 -25.94
CA VAL A 20 -1.54 -28.69 -26.01
C VAL A 20 -0.72 -28.39 -24.76
N ALA A 21 0.59 -28.53 -24.95
CA ALA A 21 1.61 -28.10 -24.02
C ALA A 21 1.30 -26.70 -23.47
N ALA A 22 1.30 -26.62 -22.15
CA ALA A 22 1.75 -25.49 -21.35
C ALA A 22 1.56 -24.07 -21.94
N LEU A 23 0.44 -23.44 -21.61
CA LEU A 23 0.39 -22.00 -21.43
C LEU A 23 0.07 -21.72 -19.96
N ILE A 24 1.04 -21.98 -19.09
CA ILE A 24 1.06 -21.35 -17.77
C ILE A 24 1.45 -19.89 -18.04
N ALA A 25 0.44 -19.03 -18.23
CA ALA A 25 0.65 -17.60 -18.16
C ALA A 25 1.12 -17.30 -16.73
N VAL A 26 2.45 -17.22 -16.55
CA VAL A 26 3.03 -16.68 -15.33
C VAL A 26 2.59 -15.22 -15.31
N ALA A 27 1.52 -14.93 -14.58
CA ALA A 27 1.21 -13.59 -14.12
C ALA A 27 2.32 -13.22 -13.14
N THR A 28 3.51 -12.88 -13.66
CA THR A 28 4.51 -12.17 -12.88
C THR A 28 3.84 -10.89 -12.44
N PRO A 29 3.71 -10.59 -11.14
CA PRO A 29 3.25 -9.29 -10.72
C PRO A 29 4.17 -8.28 -11.39
N GLN A 30 3.64 -7.56 -12.38
CA GLN A 30 4.37 -6.49 -13.04
C GLN A 30 4.74 -5.52 -11.92
N PRO A 31 6.01 -5.09 -11.80
CA PRO A 31 6.32 -3.96 -10.93
C PRO A 31 5.52 -2.80 -11.50
N ALA A 32 4.36 -2.54 -10.89
CA ALA A 32 3.56 -1.40 -11.24
C ALA A 32 4.49 -0.21 -11.05
N LEU A 33 4.57 0.66 -12.05
CA LEU A 33 5.30 1.94 -12.02
C LEU A 33 4.60 2.89 -11.03
N ALA A 34 4.36 2.41 -9.81
CA ALA A 34 4.09 3.20 -8.65
C ALA A 34 5.38 3.94 -8.32
N SER A 35 5.28 5.15 -7.78
CA SER A 35 6.35 5.67 -6.96
C SER A 35 6.56 4.70 -5.79
N ASP A 36 7.44 3.72 -5.95
CA ASP A 36 7.71 2.64 -4.99
C ASP A 36 7.93 3.23 -3.59
N TRP A 37 8.67 4.34 -3.54
CA TRP A 37 8.90 5.08 -2.31
C TRP A 37 7.62 5.63 -1.66
N GLY A 38 6.67 6.15 -2.45
CA GLY A 38 5.42 6.70 -1.92
C GLY A 38 4.50 5.64 -1.34
N CYS A 39 4.40 4.50 -2.00
CA CYS A 39 3.68 3.34 -1.47
C CYS A 39 4.35 2.79 -0.21
N GLN A 40 5.69 2.73 -0.18
CA GLN A 40 6.45 2.30 1.00
C GLN A 40 6.23 3.24 2.19
N VAL A 41 6.18 4.56 1.96
CA VAL A 41 5.85 5.54 2.99
C VAL A 41 4.45 5.29 3.56
N ILE A 42 3.43 5.13 2.70
CA ILE A 42 2.05 4.89 3.17
C ILE A 42 1.97 3.60 3.98
N LEU A 43 2.63 2.53 3.53
CA LEU A 43 2.67 1.27 4.25
C LEU A 43 3.28 1.45 5.65
N CYS A 44 4.38 2.19 5.75
CA CYS A 44 5.02 2.50 7.02
C CYS A 44 4.16 3.39 7.94
N LEU A 45 3.36 4.30 7.37
CA LEU A 45 2.42 5.15 8.11
C LEU A 45 1.17 4.38 8.56
N ALA A 46 0.78 3.32 7.84
CA ALA A 46 -0.37 2.50 8.17
C ALA A 46 -0.11 1.57 9.37
N THR A 47 1.16 1.31 9.70
CA THR A 47 1.53 0.63 10.95
C THR A 47 1.27 1.54 12.16
N PRO A 48 0.38 1.17 13.10
CA PRO A 48 0.15 1.94 14.30
C PRO A 48 1.40 1.96 15.17
N GLY A 49 1.92 3.15 15.47
CA GLY A 49 3.15 3.35 16.25
C GLY A 49 4.06 4.43 15.65
N SER A 50 5.31 4.49 16.12
CA SER A 50 6.27 5.42 15.51
C SER A 50 6.66 4.93 14.11
N PRO A 51 6.67 5.80 13.09
CA PRO A 51 6.99 5.42 11.71
C PRO A 51 8.45 4.97 11.53
N THR A 52 9.27 5.00 12.56
CA THR A 52 10.66 4.51 12.60
C THR A 52 10.85 3.25 13.45
N THR A 53 9.77 2.64 13.96
CA THR A 53 9.86 1.45 14.81
C THR A 53 10.48 0.27 14.06
N TYR A 54 10.23 0.20 12.74
CA TYR A 54 10.85 -0.76 11.84
C TYR A 54 12.02 -0.11 11.10
N ALA A 55 13.18 -0.78 11.11
CA ALA A 55 14.38 -0.30 10.44
C ALA A 55 14.15 -0.03 8.93
N GLU A 56 13.31 -0.83 8.29
CA GLU A 56 12.90 -0.68 6.89
C GLU A 56 12.13 0.63 6.62
N CYS A 57 11.44 1.16 7.64
CA CYS A 57 10.67 2.40 7.53
C CYS A 57 11.49 3.66 7.81
N VAL A 58 12.67 3.54 8.43
CA VAL A 58 13.54 4.69 8.74
C VAL A 58 13.96 5.47 7.48
N PRO A 59 14.57 4.85 6.44
CA PRO A 59 14.96 5.58 5.24
C PRO A 59 13.79 6.24 4.49
N PRO A 60 12.65 5.57 4.19
CA PRO A 60 11.56 6.21 3.46
C PRO A 60 10.88 7.32 4.26
N ILE A 61 10.71 7.17 5.57
CA ILE A 61 10.09 8.18 6.44
C ILE A 61 11.00 9.39 6.64
N THR A 62 12.32 9.17 6.78
CA THR A 62 13.28 10.29 6.86
C THR A 62 13.24 11.12 5.58
N ARG A 63 13.17 10.46 4.42
CA ARG A 63 12.99 11.13 3.13
C ARG A 63 11.68 11.91 3.07
N LEU A 64 10.59 11.37 3.61
CA LEU A 64 9.30 12.06 3.67
C LEU A 64 9.44 13.38 4.42
N TRP A 65 10.00 13.35 5.63
CA TRP A 65 10.17 14.55 6.43
C TRP A 65 11.07 15.59 5.77
N ASN A 66 12.12 15.17 5.06
CA ASN A 66 12.96 16.08 4.29
C ASN A 66 12.19 16.76 3.16
N VAL A 67 11.41 16.01 2.38
CA VAL A 67 10.58 16.58 1.30
C VAL A 67 9.56 17.56 1.85
N LEU A 68 8.86 17.20 2.92
CA LEU A 68 7.88 18.09 3.56
C LEU A 68 8.53 19.33 4.18
N ALA A 69 9.73 19.21 4.77
CA ALA A 69 10.48 20.33 5.33
C ALA A 69 10.95 21.31 4.24
N LEU A 70 11.19 20.83 3.02
CA LEU A 70 11.52 21.64 1.85
C LEU A 70 10.28 22.24 1.16
N GLY A 71 9.07 22.02 1.71
CA GLY A 71 7.81 22.48 1.11
C GLY A 71 7.34 21.64 -0.07
N GLY A 72 7.88 20.42 -0.23
CA GLY A 72 7.44 19.47 -1.24
C GLY A 72 6.09 18.84 -0.90
N SER A 73 5.41 18.36 -1.94
CA SER A 73 4.13 17.65 -1.79
C SER A 73 4.31 16.24 -1.22
N PHE A 74 3.29 15.76 -0.52
CA PHE A 74 3.22 14.38 -0.05
C PHE A 74 3.26 13.39 -1.24
N PRO A 75 3.98 12.26 -1.13
CA PRO A 75 4.07 11.28 -2.20
C PRO A 75 2.74 10.69 -2.61
N THR A 76 2.62 10.36 -3.89
CA THR A 76 1.52 9.56 -4.43
C THR A 76 1.88 8.07 -4.44
N CYS A 77 0.86 7.20 -4.45
CA CYS A 77 1.01 5.76 -4.65
C CYS A 77 -0.09 5.32 -5.61
N THR A 78 0.26 4.63 -6.70
CA THR A 78 -0.74 4.14 -7.67
C THR A 78 -1.51 2.98 -7.07
N GLY A 79 -2.84 2.99 -7.18
CA GLY A 79 -3.72 1.99 -6.55
C GLY A 79 -4.19 2.37 -5.14
N VAL A 80 -3.68 3.47 -4.59
CA VAL A 80 -4.16 4.08 -3.33
C VAL A 80 -4.50 5.54 -3.58
N GLY A 81 -5.77 5.92 -3.42
CA GLY A 81 -6.21 7.30 -3.55
C GLY A 81 -5.79 8.13 -2.33
N ILE A 82 -4.77 8.97 -2.46
CA ILE A 82 -4.31 9.83 -1.36
C ILE A 82 -4.80 11.25 -1.60
N ARG A 83 -5.50 11.80 -0.62
CA ARG A 83 -5.89 13.21 -0.56
C ARG A 83 -5.17 13.86 0.60
N THR A 84 -4.23 14.73 0.27
CA THR A 84 -3.50 15.57 1.22
C THR A 84 -4.21 16.90 1.37
N ARG A 85 -4.42 17.35 2.61
CA ARG A 85 -4.87 18.70 2.94
C ARG A 85 -3.88 19.33 3.91
N GLU A 86 -3.27 20.44 3.50
CA GLU A 86 -2.40 21.20 4.38
C GLU A 86 -3.20 21.82 5.53
N THR A 87 -2.61 21.82 6.72
CA THR A 87 -3.16 22.38 7.95
C THR A 87 -2.10 23.25 8.60
N ARG A 88 -2.48 24.04 9.61
CA ARG A 88 -1.59 25.02 10.25
C ARG A 88 -0.27 24.44 10.78
N HIS A 89 -0.25 23.16 11.16
CA HIS A 89 0.90 22.49 11.78
C HIS A 89 1.27 21.15 11.11
N GLY A 90 0.73 20.87 9.92
CA GLY A 90 1.03 19.63 9.21
C GLY A 90 0.01 19.27 8.14
N TYR A 91 -0.26 17.98 7.95
CA TYR A 91 -1.07 17.48 6.83
C TYR A 91 -2.17 16.52 7.31
N ALA A 92 -3.41 16.74 6.86
CA ALA A 92 -4.47 15.76 6.97
C ALA A 92 -4.48 14.90 5.70
N LEU A 93 -4.26 13.60 5.86
CA LEU A 93 -4.28 12.60 4.81
C LEU A 93 -5.59 11.84 4.85
N THR A 94 -6.22 11.67 3.70
CA THR A 94 -7.29 10.69 3.50
C THR A 94 -6.79 9.67 2.48
N VAL A 95 -6.76 8.42 2.89
CA VAL A 95 -6.21 7.29 2.14
C VAL A 95 -7.36 6.37 1.75
N THR A 96 -7.69 6.33 0.48
CA THR A 96 -8.68 5.42 -0.10
C THR A 96 -7.96 4.22 -0.69
N GLN A 97 -8.19 3.05 -0.13
CA GLN A 97 -7.61 1.78 -0.55
C GLN A 97 -8.35 1.22 -1.78
N ALA A 98 -7.76 0.21 -2.43
CA ALA A 98 -8.30 -0.41 -3.64
C ALA A 98 -9.64 -1.14 -3.41
N ASP A 99 -9.94 -1.52 -2.17
CA ASP A 99 -11.23 -2.08 -1.73
C ASP A 99 -12.32 -1.01 -1.56
N GLY A 100 -11.98 0.28 -1.72
CA GLY A 100 -12.85 1.42 -1.49
C GLY A 100 -12.89 1.90 -0.04
N SER A 101 -12.21 1.22 0.88
CA SER A 101 -12.11 1.63 2.28
C SER A 101 -11.30 2.92 2.40
N THR A 102 -11.75 3.84 3.26
CA THR A 102 -11.09 5.15 3.43
C THR A 102 -10.63 5.34 4.87
N SER A 103 -9.32 5.51 5.05
CA SER A 103 -8.67 5.76 6.35
C SER A 103 -8.18 7.21 6.41
N ARG A 104 -8.31 7.87 7.56
CA ARG A 104 -7.84 9.24 7.76
C ARG A 104 -6.68 9.29 8.74
N TYR A 105 -5.69 10.10 8.44
CA TYR A 105 -4.50 10.29 9.27
C TYR A 105 -4.16 11.78 9.38
N ALA A 106 -3.75 12.21 10.56
CA ALA A 106 -3.15 13.52 10.78
C ALA A 106 -1.64 13.36 10.94
N LEU A 107 -0.88 14.07 10.11
CA LEU A 107 0.57 14.19 10.22
C LEU A 107 0.89 15.53 10.86
N ASP A 108 1.58 15.49 12.00
CA ASP A 108 2.14 16.66 12.64
C ASP A 108 3.61 16.80 12.22
N THR A 109 3.92 17.89 11.54
CA THR A 109 5.29 18.17 11.05
C THR A 109 6.26 18.63 12.16
N ARG A 110 5.74 19.15 13.27
CA ARG A 110 6.53 19.65 14.40
C ARG A 110 7.02 18.49 15.27
N THR A 111 6.15 17.55 15.57
CA THR A 111 6.47 16.36 16.38
C THR A 111 6.86 15.15 15.54
N ARG A 112 6.69 15.22 14.20
CA ARG A 112 6.90 14.11 13.27
C ARG A 112 6.08 12.88 13.64
N THR A 113 4.85 13.11 14.11
CA THR A 113 3.93 12.06 14.56
C THR A 113 2.79 11.87 13.57
N VAL A 114 2.23 10.67 13.59
CA VAL A 114 1.13 10.23 12.71
C VAL A 114 0.02 9.74 13.62
N THR A 115 -1.18 10.27 13.46
CA THR A 115 -2.32 9.93 14.30
C THR A 115 -3.50 9.51 13.43
N PRO A 116 -4.07 8.30 13.60
CA PRO A 116 -5.30 7.94 12.92
C PRO A 116 -6.45 8.83 13.41
N GLN A 117 -7.45 9.07 12.55
CA GLN A 117 -8.64 9.87 12.84
C GLN A 117 -9.90 9.04 12.67
#